data_AF-A0A4Q0S8B3-F1
#
_entry.id   AF-A0A4Q0S8B3-F1
#
_cell.length_a   1.000
_cell.length_b   1.000
_cell.length_c   1.000
_cell.angle_alpha   90.00
_cell.angle_beta   90.00
_cell.angle_gamma   90.00
#
_symmetry.space_group_name_H-M   'P 1'
#
loop_
_entity.id
_entity.type
_entity.pdbx_description
1 polymer ?
#
loop_
_entity_poly.entity_id
_entity_poly.type
_entity_poly.pdbx_seq_one_letter_code
_entity_poly.pdbx_strand_id
1 'polypeptide(L)'
;MAPTHYLEKGDGTQVPRWSRSRRACPFNQPQTITHERRTTNRHTCRAAPDFKQVRSYLRTIEQREALVGFIRAGWSPTELAEFARAVYLAPGKTYPTAASYQYATEKRADHPYAVETLTSLRAPGSTMPPFDRLVPKEYEWDDPDNPKHTAELRAEIEVMGRLWRNREASFREEPWPTKHPLIPRTLWSRLFRLRNRYHSLMNTVQFEGLLGFSEPSRSY
;
A
#
# COMPACT_ATOMS: atom_id res chain seq x y z
N MET A 1 11.92 -14.52 -73.02
CA MET A 1 13.21 -13.85 -73.29
C MET A 1 13.83 -13.44 -71.96
N ALA A 2 15.10 -13.84 -71.78
CA ALA A 2 16.06 -13.52 -70.71
C ALA A 2 15.72 -13.88 -69.24
N PRO A 3 16.29 -14.99 -68.72
CA PRO A 3 16.41 -15.27 -67.29
C PRO A 3 17.74 -14.72 -66.74
N THR A 4 17.73 -14.16 -65.53
CA THR A 4 18.96 -13.78 -64.83
C THR A 4 19.33 -14.85 -63.81
N HIS A 5 20.34 -15.64 -64.18
CA HIS A 5 21.18 -16.42 -63.28
C HIS A 5 21.99 -15.47 -62.39
N TYR A 6 22.10 -15.76 -61.10
CA TYR A 6 23.31 -15.45 -60.34
C TYR A 6 23.74 -16.65 -59.51
N LEU A 7 25.02 -16.95 -59.69
CA LEU A 7 25.79 -18.04 -59.11
C LEU A 7 26.16 -17.80 -57.64
N GLU A 8 26.41 -18.92 -56.98
CA GLU A 8 27.14 -19.12 -55.74
C GLU A 8 28.47 -18.35 -55.62
N LYS A 9 28.82 -17.96 -54.38
CA LYS A 9 30.00 -18.40 -53.60
C LYS A 9 30.34 -17.35 -52.56
N GLY A 10 30.64 -17.77 -51.33
CA GLY A 10 31.11 -16.85 -50.29
C GLY A 10 31.25 -17.48 -48.92
N ASP A 11 32.23 -18.38 -48.82
CA ASP A 11 33.13 -18.60 -47.69
C ASP A 11 32.58 -18.73 -46.26
N GLY A 12 32.71 -19.97 -45.78
CA GLY A 12 32.62 -20.34 -44.38
C GLY A 12 33.62 -19.58 -43.54
N THR A 13 33.11 -18.63 -42.75
CA THR A 13 33.85 -18.07 -41.64
C THR A 13 33.66 -18.97 -40.44
N GLN A 14 34.68 -19.78 -40.13
CA GLN A 14 34.79 -20.49 -38.87
C GLN A 14 34.85 -19.47 -37.72
N VAL A 15 33.74 -19.34 -36.99
CA VAL A 15 33.71 -18.58 -35.74
C VAL A 15 34.39 -19.40 -34.64
N PRO A 16 35.37 -18.85 -33.91
CA PRO A 16 36.03 -19.55 -32.83
C PRO A 16 35.05 -19.85 -31.70
N ARG A 17 35.03 -21.13 -31.33
CA ARG A 17 34.30 -21.71 -30.19
C ARG A 17 34.90 -21.17 -28.89
N TRP A 18 34.36 -20.07 -28.37
CA TRP A 18 34.68 -19.60 -27.03
C TRP A 18 34.11 -20.56 -25.99
N SER A 19 34.96 -21.43 -25.48
CA SER A 19 34.77 -22.22 -24.28
C SER A 19 34.56 -21.29 -23.09
N ARG A 20 33.29 -21.02 -22.73
CA ARG A 20 32.92 -20.37 -21.48
C ARG A 20 33.21 -21.32 -20.32
N SER A 21 34.44 -21.23 -19.83
CA SER A 21 34.85 -21.73 -18.51
C SER A 21 33.92 -21.13 -17.45
N ARG A 22 33.09 -21.99 -16.84
CA ARG A 22 32.32 -21.69 -15.64
C ARG A 22 33.30 -21.40 -14.50
N ARG A 23 33.62 -20.12 -14.27
CA ARG A 23 34.02 -19.67 -12.93
C ARG A 23 32.76 -19.14 -12.28
N ALA A 24 32.28 -19.89 -11.29
CA ALA A 24 31.28 -19.43 -10.35
C ALA A 24 31.85 -18.19 -9.64
N CYS A 25 31.31 -17.01 -9.96
CA CYS A 25 31.44 -15.88 -9.07
C CYS A 25 30.55 -16.18 -7.86
N PRO A 26 31.06 -16.17 -6.61
CA PRO A 26 30.19 -16.16 -5.45
C PRO A 26 29.33 -14.91 -5.55
N PHE A 27 28.02 -15.12 -5.68
CA PHE A 27 27.02 -14.08 -5.70
C PHE A 27 26.99 -13.47 -4.30
N ASN A 28 27.83 -12.46 -4.07
CA ASN A 28 27.68 -11.57 -2.92
C ASN A 28 26.35 -10.87 -3.10
N GLN A 29 25.31 -11.39 -2.45
CA GLN A 29 24.07 -10.66 -2.25
C GLN A 29 24.44 -9.33 -1.61
N PRO A 30 24.09 -8.18 -2.22
CA PRO A 30 24.05 -6.95 -1.46
C PRO A 30 23.00 -7.18 -0.37
N GLN A 31 23.47 -7.32 0.87
CA GLN A 31 22.60 -7.14 2.02
C GLN A 31 22.11 -5.70 1.94
N THR A 32 20.95 -5.50 1.31
CA THR A 32 20.12 -4.34 1.59
C THR A 32 19.81 -4.43 3.07
N ILE A 33 20.64 -3.75 3.86
CA ILE A 33 20.31 -3.33 5.20
C ILE A 33 19.14 -2.39 5.01
N THR A 34 17.95 -2.98 4.94
CA THR A 34 16.71 -2.26 5.19
C THR A 34 16.88 -1.80 6.62
N HIS A 35 17.33 -0.55 6.78
CA HIS A 35 17.09 0.19 8.00
C HIS A 35 15.57 0.25 8.14
N GLU A 36 14.99 -0.80 8.73
CA GLU A 36 13.78 -0.65 9.51
C GLU A 36 14.14 0.41 10.54
N ARG A 37 13.85 1.66 10.18
CA ARG A 37 13.63 2.73 11.12
C ARG A 37 12.57 2.17 12.05
N ARG A 38 13.03 1.56 13.14
CA ARG A 38 12.27 1.31 14.35
C ARG A 38 11.94 2.70 14.89
N THR A 39 11.01 3.39 14.23
CA THR A 39 10.31 4.51 14.83
C THR A 39 9.57 3.86 15.98
N THR A 40 10.13 3.98 17.17
CA THR A 40 9.43 3.70 18.41
C THR A 40 8.14 4.49 18.34
N ASN A 41 7.08 3.82 17.93
CA ASN A 41 5.74 4.36 17.82
C ASN A 41 5.24 4.58 19.25
N ARG A 42 5.75 5.63 19.89
CA ARG A 42 5.15 6.24 21.06
C ARG A 42 3.91 7.00 20.58
N HIS A 43 2.92 6.27 20.09
CA HIS A 43 1.56 6.76 19.95
C HIS A 43 0.97 6.89 21.36
N THR A 44 1.40 7.91 22.11
CA THR A 44 0.87 8.18 23.45
C THR A 44 0.12 9.51 23.54
N CYS A 45 -0.11 10.22 22.44
CA CYS A 45 -1.00 11.39 22.48
C CYS A 45 -2.46 10.97 22.26
N ARG A 46 -3.02 10.28 23.25
CA ARG A 46 -4.46 9.92 23.26
C ARG A 46 -5.37 11.14 23.42
N ALA A 47 -4.84 12.27 23.90
CA ALA A 47 -5.59 13.49 24.16
C ALA A 47 -5.08 14.66 23.30
N ALA A 48 -6.00 15.58 22.99
CA ALA A 48 -5.66 16.83 22.34
C ALA A 48 -4.71 17.66 23.24
N PRO A 49 -3.67 18.30 22.66
CA PRO A 49 -2.80 19.24 23.37
C PRO A 49 -3.62 20.32 24.08
N ASP A 50 -3.29 20.62 25.34
CA ASP A 50 -3.90 21.74 26.06
C ASP A 50 -3.46 23.11 25.46
N PHE A 51 -4.12 24.20 25.85
CA PHE A 51 -3.77 25.52 25.33
C PHE A 51 -2.35 25.98 25.68
N LYS A 52 -1.78 25.49 26.78
CA LYS A 52 -0.41 25.80 27.19
C LYS A 52 0.59 25.16 26.23
N GLN A 53 0.34 23.91 25.85
CA GLN A 53 1.11 23.17 24.86
C GLN A 53 0.93 23.77 23.47
N VAL A 54 -0.29 24.10 23.06
CA VAL A 54 -0.54 24.80 21.78
C VAL A 54 0.22 26.12 21.73
N ARG A 55 0.20 26.92 22.80
CA ARG A 55 0.95 28.18 22.88
C ARG A 55 2.46 27.99 22.65
N SER A 56 3.04 26.85 23.05
CA SER A 56 4.45 26.53 22.79
C SER A 56 4.75 26.25 21.32
N TYR A 57 3.75 25.85 20.52
CA TYR A 57 3.88 25.65 19.08
C TYR A 57 3.88 26.97 18.30
N LEU A 58 3.31 28.03 18.87
CA LEU A 58 3.12 29.32 18.21
C LEU A 58 4.37 30.19 18.32
N ARG A 59 4.84 30.64 17.15
CA ARG A 59 6.11 31.33 17.00
C ARG A 59 5.98 32.84 17.13
N THR A 60 4.87 33.41 16.66
CA THR A 60 4.66 34.86 16.65
C THR A 60 3.76 35.32 17.79
N ILE A 61 3.84 36.60 18.15
CA ILE A 61 2.96 37.22 19.15
C ILE A 61 1.52 37.21 18.65
N GLU A 62 1.31 37.56 17.38
CA GLU A 62 -0.01 37.57 16.72
C GLU A 62 -0.71 36.21 16.79
N GLN A 63 0.01 35.10 16.54
CA GLN A 63 -0.55 33.75 16.69
C GLN A 63 -1.01 33.49 18.12
N ARG A 64 -0.25 33.94 19.12
CA ARG A 64 -0.59 33.77 20.54
C ARG A 64 -1.79 34.63 20.94
N GLU A 65 -1.92 35.84 20.39
CA GLU A 65 -3.10 36.68 20.57
C GLU A 65 -4.34 36.06 19.90
N ALA A 66 -4.18 35.51 18.70
CA ALA A 66 -5.25 34.77 18.03
C ALA A 66 -5.70 33.56 18.86
N LEU A 67 -4.77 32.82 19.48
CA LEU A 67 -5.09 31.73 20.41
C LEU A 67 -5.91 32.23 21.62
N VAL A 68 -5.60 33.40 22.17
CA VAL A 68 -6.42 34.03 23.22
C VAL A 68 -7.82 34.34 22.70
N GLY A 69 -7.97 34.72 21.43
CA GLY A 69 -9.26 34.86 20.75
C GLY A 69 -10.09 33.57 20.78
N PHE A 70 -9.49 32.42 20.46
CA PHE A 70 -10.16 31.11 20.57
C PHE A 70 -10.60 30.79 22.00
N ILE A 71 -9.75 31.06 22.99
CA ILE A 71 -10.07 30.83 24.42
C ILE A 71 -11.24 31.73 24.86
N ARG A 72 -11.23 33.01 24.47
CA ARG A 72 -12.31 33.96 24.78
C ARG A 72 -13.63 33.60 24.11
N ALA A 73 -13.57 33.04 22.90
CA ALA A 73 -14.73 32.49 22.20
C ALA A 73 -15.22 31.15 22.79
N GLY A 74 -14.62 30.68 23.88
CA GLY A 74 -15.03 29.49 24.61
C GLY A 74 -14.75 28.19 23.87
N TRP A 75 -13.73 28.17 23.00
CA TRP A 75 -13.28 26.92 22.39
C TRP A 75 -12.62 26.02 23.43
N SER A 76 -12.84 24.72 23.30
CA SER A 76 -12.10 23.68 24.01
C SER A 76 -10.84 23.29 23.23
N PRO A 77 -9.83 22.68 23.89
CA PRO A 77 -8.64 22.19 23.20
C PRO A 77 -8.95 21.16 22.10
N THR A 78 -9.99 20.34 22.31
CA THR A 78 -10.47 19.34 21.33
C THR A 78 -11.12 19.99 20.10
N GLU A 79 -11.94 21.02 20.29
CA GLU A 79 -12.53 21.76 19.16
C GLU A 79 -11.45 22.44 18.33
N LEU A 80 -10.46 23.08 19.00
CA LEU A 80 -9.34 23.71 18.31
C LEU A 80 -8.50 22.69 17.55
N ALA A 81 -8.29 21.50 18.11
CA ALA A 81 -7.60 20.40 17.44
C ALA A 81 -8.33 19.93 16.17
N GLU A 82 -9.65 19.78 16.23
CA GLU A 82 -10.44 19.38 15.05
C GLU A 82 -10.41 20.46 13.98
N PHE A 83 -10.54 21.73 14.35
CA PHE A 83 -10.39 22.83 13.41
C PHE A 83 -8.98 22.87 12.79
N ALA A 84 -7.93 22.74 13.60
CA ALA A 84 -6.56 22.66 13.09
C ALA A 84 -6.36 21.50 12.11
N ARG A 85 -6.95 20.33 12.39
CA ARG A 85 -6.95 19.21 11.46
C ARG A 85 -7.69 19.53 10.17
N ALA A 86 -8.88 20.12 10.26
CA ALA A 86 -9.74 20.41 9.11
C ALA A 86 -9.09 21.42 8.16
N VAL A 87 -8.42 22.43 8.71
CA VAL A 87 -7.77 23.47 7.93
C VAL A 87 -6.42 23.00 7.36
N TYR A 88 -5.62 22.25 8.13
CA TYR A 88 -4.34 21.72 7.65
C TYR A 88 -3.96 20.42 8.36
N LEU A 89 -3.99 19.30 7.62
CA LEU A 89 -3.42 18.03 8.07
C LEU A 89 -2.21 17.67 7.21
N ALA A 90 -1.04 17.58 7.85
CA ALA A 90 0.19 17.22 7.15
C ALA A 90 0.07 15.81 6.54
N PRO A 91 0.61 15.57 5.32
CA PRO A 91 0.56 14.25 4.67
C PRO A 91 1.07 13.13 5.58
N GLY A 92 0.32 12.03 5.64
CA GLY A 92 0.65 10.86 6.48
C GLY A 92 0.47 11.06 7.99
N LYS A 93 -0.16 12.17 8.44
CA LYS A 93 -0.52 12.39 9.84
C LYS A 93 -2.02 12.18 10.05
N THR A 94 -2.39 11.66 11.22
CA THR A 94 -3.80 11.51 11.65
C THR A 94 -4.23 12.53 12.68
N TYR A 95 -3.28 13.25 13.26
CA TYR A 95 -3.52 14.27 14.27
C TYR A 95 -2.91 15.61 13.83
N PRO A 96 -3.47 16.74 14.28
CA PRO A 96 -2.94 18.06 13.98
C PRO A 96 -1.51 18.20 14.53
N THR A 97 -0.62 18.73 13.71
CA THR A 97 0.78 18.99 14.08
C THR A 97 0.94 20.43 14.56
N ALA A 98 2.12 20.81 15.06
CA ALA A 98 2.42 22.21 15.38
C ALA A 98 2.13 23.18 14.22
N ALA A 99 2.43 22.77 12.98
CA ALA A 99 2.12 23.54 11.78
C ALA A 99 0.60 23.69 11.55
N SER A 100 -0.19 22.65 11.87
CA SER A 100 -1.66 22.70 11.83
C SER A 100 -2.21 23.77 12.76
N TYR A 101 -1.70 23.85 13.99
CA TYR A 101 -2.12 24.89 14.94
C TYR A 101 -1.70 26.29 14.52
N GLN A 102 -0.49 26.45 13.97
CA GLN A 102 -0.04 27.74 13.44
C GLN A 102 -0.99 28.23 12.34
N TYR A 103 -1.29 27.38 11.37
CA TYR A 103 -2.20 27.70 10.27
C TYR A 103 -3.63 27.97 10.75
N ALA A 104 -4.12 27.22 11.75
CA ALA A 104 -5.42 27.46 12.36
C ALA A 104 -5.50 28.83 13.05
N THR A 105 -4.45 29.23 13.78
CA THR A 105 -4.42 30.52 14.45
C THR A 105 -4.36 31.70 13.49
N GLU A 106 -3.78 31.53 12.29
CA GLU A 106 -3.79 32.54 11.23
C GLU A 106 -5.19 32.82 10.71
N LYS A 107 -6.08 31.82 10.72
CA LYS A 107 -7.49 32.02 10.33
C LYS A 107 -8.29 32.78 11.38
N ARG A 108 -7.92 32.69 12.67
CA ARG A 108 -8.63 33.25 13.83
C ARG A 108 -9.99 32.58 14.10
N ALA A 109 -10.55 32.85 15.28
CA ALA A 109 -11.76 32.20 15.78
C ALA A 109 -13.06 32.71 15.14
N ASP A 110 -13.02 33.92 14.59
CA ASP A 110 -14.10 34.63 13.92
C ASP A 110 -14.21 34.31 12.42
N HIS A 111 -13.27 33.54 11.88
CA HIS A 111 -13.32 33.12 10.48
C HIS A 111 -14.60 32.33 10.18
N PRO A 112 -15.30 32.57 9.04
CA PRO A 112 -16.52 31.86 8.70
C PRO A 112 -16.40 30.33 8.81
N TYR A 113 -15.30 29.78 8.27
CA TYR A 113 -15.01 28.34 8.39
C TYR A 113 -14.81 27.85 9.83
N ALA A 114 -14.24 28.68 10.72
CA ALA A 114 -14.09 28.33 12.14
C ALA A 114 -15.45 28.30 12.83
N VAL A 115 -16.32 29.27 12.53
CA VAL A 115 -17.70 29.34 13.04
C VAL A 115 -18.53 28.16 12.56
N GLU A 116 -18.45 27.80 11.28
CA GLU A 116 -19.13 26.63 10.71
C GLU A 116 -18.66 25.32 11.35
N THR A 117 -17.34 25.16 11.51
CA THR A 117 -16.74 23.99 12.15
C THR A 117 -17.23 23.87 13.59
N LEU A 118 -17.19 24.97 14.36
CA LEU A 118 -17.65 24.98 15.74
C LEU A 118 -19.14 24.66 15.85
N THR A 119 -19.96 25.20 14.95
CA THR A 119 -21.39 24.94 14.89
C THR A 119 -21.68 23.46 14.65
N SER A 120 -20.94 22.84 13.73
CA SER A 120 -21.07 21.41 13.41
C SER A 120 -20.59 20.51 14.57
N LEU A 121 -19.51 20.89 15.25
CA LEU A 121 -19.00 20.16 16.41
C LEU A 121 -19.93 20.25 17.63
N ARG A 122 -20.68 21.35 17.77
CA ARG A 122 -21.64 21.58 18.87
C ARG A 122 -23.08 21.22 18.52
N ALA A 123 -23.36 20.74 17.31
CA ALA A 123 -24.70 20.39 16.89
C ALA A 123 -25.30 19.27 17.77
N PRO A 124 -26.59 19.31 18.10
CA PRO A 124 -27.24 18.24 18.87
C PRO A 124 -27.06 16.87 18.19
N GLY A 125 -26.64 15.86 18.96
CA GLY A 125 -26.33 14.52 18.43
C GLY A 125 -24.97 14.36 17.77
N SER A 126 -24.21 15.46 17.60
CA SER A 126 -22.82 15.40 17.16
C SER A 126 -21.95 14.83 18.27
N THR A 127 -21.17 13.80 17.96
CA THR A 127 -20.17 13.24 18.86
C THR A 127 -18.79 13.71 18.41
N MET A 128 -18.04 14.34 19.31
CA MET A 128 -16.67 14.79 19.03
C MET A 128 -15.82 13.58 18.58
N PRO A 129 -15.21 13.62 17.39
CA PRO A 129 -14.40 12.52 16.92
C PRO A 129 -13.17 12.34 17.84
N PRO A 130 -12.65 11.11 17.99
CA PRO A 130 -11.45 10.88 18.78
C PRO A 130 -10.27 11.63 18.20
N PHE A 131 -9.44 12.19 19.08
CA PHE A 131 -8.24 12.93 18.68
C PHE A 131 -7.24 12.02 17.96
N ASP A 132 -7.05 10.78 18.41
CA ASP A 132 -6.25 9.79 17.69
C ASP A 132 -7.17 8.96 16.78
N ARG A 133 -7.20 9.31 15.50
CA ARG A 133 -7.90 8.51 14.48
C ARG A 133 -6.91 7.52 13.90
N LEU A 134 -7.32 6.26 13.78
CA LEU A 134 -6.51 5.30 13.04
C LEU A 134 -6.35 5.80 11.60
N VAL A 135 -5.11 5.79 11.11
CA VAL A 135 -4.85 6.03 9.68
C VAL A 135 -5.69 4.98 8.95
N PRO A 136 -6.60 5.36 8.02
CA PRO A 136 -7.21 4.38 7.15
C PRO A 136 -6.08 3.55 6.53
N LYS A 137 -6.10 2.22 6.71
CA LYS A 137 -5.06 1.36 6.13
C LYS A 137 -5.08 1.60 4.63
N GLU A 138 -4.01 2.17 4.10
CA GLU A 138 -3.81 2.25 2.66
C GLU A 138 -3.48 0.83 2.19
N TYR A 139 -4.41 0.25 1.44
CA TYR A 139 -4.20 -1.08 0.86
C TYR A 139 -3.43 -0.93 -0.44
N GLU A 140 -2.37 -1.73 -0.60
CA GLU A 140 -1.76 -1.91 -1.92
C GLU A 140 -2.83 -2.47 -2.88
N TRP A 141 -2.65 -2.16 -4.17
CA TRP A 141 -3.60 -2.57 -5.20
C TRP A 141 -3.71 -4.11 -5.31
N ASP A 142 -2.67 -4.84 -4.92
CA ASP A 142 -2.57 -6.30 -4.83
C ASP A 142 -2.59 -6.83 -3.37
N ASP A 143 -2.98 -6.04 -2.37
CA ASP A 143 -3.16 -6.50 -0.98
C ASP A 143 -4.41 -7.41 -0.88
N PRO A 144 -4.31 -8.65 -0.35
CA PRO A 144 -5.47 -9.55 -0.20
C PRO A 144 -6.60 -8.98 0.66
N ASP A 145 -6.28 -8.10 1.60
CA ASP A 145 -7.26 -7.48 2.49
C ASP A 145 -7.97 -6.28 1.84
N ASN A 146 -7.59 -5.90 0.61
CA ASN A 146 -8.12 -4.72 -0.04
C ASN A 146 -9.65 -4.86 -0.23
N PRO A 147 -10.46 -3.98 0.36
CA PRO A 147 -11.92 -4.07 0.29
C PRO A 147 -12.46 -3.82 -1.13
N LYS A 148 -11.63 -3.28 -2.04
CA LYS A 148 -11.99 -3.11 -3.44
C LYS A 148 -11.95 -4.41 -4.25
N HIS A 149 -11.37 -5.49 -3.72
CA HIS A 149 -11.34 -6.78 -4.41
C HIS A 149 -12.70 -7.47 -4.29
N THR A 150 -13.28 -7.89 -5.43
CA THR A 150 -14.55 -8.61 -5.45
C THR A 150 -14.39 -10.03 -4.93
N ALA A 151 -15.47 -10.61 -4.39
CA ALA A 151 -15.47 -12.00 -3.94
C ALA A 151 -15.10 -12.98 -5.07
N GLU A 152 -15.55 -12.70 -6.29
CA GLU A 152 -15.20 -13.46 -7.50
C GLU A 152 -13.69 -13.45 -7.77
N LEU A 153 -13.07 -12.27 -7.76
CA LEU A 153 -11.62 -12.14 -7.96
C LEU A 153 -10.83 -12.91 -6.89
N ARG A 154 -11.28 -12.87 -5.63
CA ARG A 154 -10.66 -13.63 -4.55
C ARG A 154 -10.77 -15.14 -4.80
N ALA A 155 -11.95 -15.62 -5.17
CA ALA A 155 -12.19 -17.02 -5.51
C ALA A 155 -11.36 -17.48 -6.72
N GLU A 156 -11.20 -16.64 -7.75
CA GLU A 156 -10.34 -16.93 -8.90
C GLU A 156 -8.88 -17.09 -8.47
N ILE A 157 -8.36 -16.18 -7.64
CA ILE A 157 -6.99 -16.27 -7.12
C ILE A 157 -6.82 -17.49 -6.22
N GLU A 158 -7.83 -17.87 -5.45
CA GLU A 158 -7.84 -19.10 -4.66
C GLU A 158 -7.74 -20.35 -5.52
N VAL A 159 -8.51 -20.41 -6.62
CA VAL A 159 -8.42 -21.50 -7.61
C VAL A 159 -7.02 -21.55 -8.20
N MET A 160 -6.49 -20.42 -8.67
CA MET A 160 -5.13 -20.34 -9.22
C MET A 160 -4.08 -20.78 -8.19
N GLY A 161 -4.22 -20.38 -6.92
CA GLY A 161 -3.31 -20.73 -5.84
C GLY A 161 -3.33 -22.22 -5.51
N ARG A 162 -4.50 -22.86 -5.58
CA ARG A 162 -4.62 -24.32 -5.47
C ARG A 162 -3.87 -25.02 -6.61
N LEU A 163 -4.15 -24.65 -7.85
CA LEU A 163 -3.52 -25.26 -9.03
C LEU A 163 -2.00 -25.06 -9.03
N TRP A 164 -1.54 -23.89 -8.59
CA TRP A 164 -0.12 -23.59 -8.45
C TRP A 164 0.58 -24.53 -7.46
N ARG A 165 -0.05 -24.81 -6.31
CA ARG A 165 0.48 -25.74 -5.32
C ARG A 165 0.47 -27.19 -5.82
N ASN A 166 -0.59 -27.61 -6.50
CA ASN A 166 -0.64 -28.94 -7.12
C ASN A 166 0.49 -29.13 -8.13
N ARG A 167 0.75 -28.10 -8.95
CA ARG A 167 1.90 -28.05 -9.85
C ARG A 167 3.22 -28.20 -9.09
N GLU A 168 3.44 -27.41 -8.04
CA GLU A 168 4.67 -27.49 -7.24
C GLU A 168 4.85 -28.86 -6.57
N ALA A 169 3.78 -29.47 -6.05
CA ALA A 169 3.82 -30.80 -5.47
C ALA A 169 4.21 -31.85 -6.52
N SER A 170 3.61 -31.81 -7.71
CA SER A 170 3.99 -32.69 -8.82
C SER A 170 5.45 -32.53 -9.24
N PHE A 171 5.98 -31.31 -9.29
CA PHE A 171 7.40 -31.07 -9.58
C PHE A 171 8.35 -31.63 -8.52
N ARG A 172 7.87 -31.78 -7.28
CA ARG A 172 8.63 -32.32 -6.15
C ARG A 172 8.35 -33.80 -5.88
N GLU A 173 7.50 -34.42 -6.70
CA GLU A 173 7.01 -35.79 -6.48
C GLU A 173 6.34 -35.98 -5.10
N GLU A 174 5.74 -34.90 -4.59
CA GLU A 174 4.98 -34.89 -3.33
C GLU A 174 3.49 -35.13 -3.60
N PRO A 175 2.76 -35.76 -2.65
CA PRO A 175 1.31 -35.88 -2.76
C PRO A 175 0.66 -34.49 -2.79
N TRP A 176 -0.41 -34.37 -3.57
CA TRP A 176 -1.12 -33.10 -3.68
C TRP A 176 -1.71 -32.67 -2.31
N PRO A 177 -1.63 -31.38 -1.96
CA PRO A 177 -2.12 -30.90 -0.67
C PRO A 177 -3.64 -31.07 -0.57
N THR A 178 -4.13 -31.84 0.41
CA THR A 178 -5.57 -31.97 0.68
C THR A 178 -6.13 -30.75 1.42
N LYS A 179 -5.28 -30.06 2.19
CA LYS A 179 -5.62 -28.80 2.86
C LYS A 179 -5.01 -27.65 2.09
N HIS A 180 -5.80 -26.60 1.87
CA HIS A 180 -5.33 -25.39 1.21
C HIS A 180 -5.19 -24.28 2.26
N PRO A 181 -3.99 -24.06 2.82
CA PRO A 181 -3.77 -22.95 3.75
C PRO A 181 -3.97 -21.62 3.03
N LEU A 182 -4.10 -20.54 3.81
CA LEU A 182 -4.15 -19.18 3.28
C LEU A 182 -2.98 -18.94 2.31
N ILE A 183 -3.26 -18.23 1.22
CA ILE A 183 -2.26 -17.93 0.19
C ILE A 183 -1.27 -16.92 0.78
N PRO A 184 0.05 -17.23 0.81
CA PRO A 184 1.04 -16.26 1.24
C PRO A 184 0.95 -14.98 0.40
N ARG A 185 1.13 -13.80 1.02
CA ARG A 185 1.00 -12.49 0.35
C ARG A 185 1.81 -12.39 -0.94
N THR A 186 3.03 -12.93 -0.95
CA THR A 186 3.90 -12.95 -2.14
C THR A 186 3.30 -13.73 -3.31
N LEU A 187 2.69 -14.89 -3.04
CA LEU A 187 1.99 -15.69 -4.03
C LEU A 187 0.69 -15.00 -4.46
N TRP A 188 -0.05 -14.41 -3.52
CA TRP A 188 -1.24 -13.63 -3.82
C TRP A 188 -0.96 -12.50 -4.83
N SER A 189 0.03 -11.65 -4.53
CA SER A 189 0.43 -10.55 -5.42
C SER A 189 0.80 -11.04 -6.83
N ARG A 190 1.47 -12.19 -6.93
CA ARG A 190 1.82 -12.81 -8.21
C ARG A 190 0.57 -13.26 -8.98
N LEU A 191 -0.31 -14.00 -8.33
CA LEU A 191 -1.53 -14.53 -8.94
C LEU A 191 -2.49 -13.40 -9.34
N PHE A 192 -2.61 -12.37 -8.51
CA PHE A 192 -3.37 -11.15 -8.79
C PHE A 192 -2.88 -10.46 -10.07
N ARG A 193 -1.55 -10.29 -10.22
CA ARG A 193 -0.93 -9.74 -11.43
C ARG A 193 -1.24 -10.57 -12.67
N LEU A 194 -1.19 -11.90 -12.55
CA LEU A 194 -1.48 -12.81 -13.66
C LEU A 194 -2.96 -12.74 -14.05
N ARG A 195 -3.87 -12.81 -13.08
CA ARG A 195 -5.31 -12.67 -13.31
C ARG A 195 -5.62 -11.38 -14.04
N ASN A 196 -5.10 -10.25 -13.57
CA ASN A 196 -5.36 -8.95 -14.20
C ASN A 196 -4.70 -8.79 -15.57
N ARG A 197 -3.63 -9.53 -15.88
CA ARG A 197 -3.01 -9.55 -17.21
C ARG A 197 -3.91 -10.24 -18.23
N TYR A 198 -4.54 -11.35 -17.87
CA TYR A 198 -5.32 -12.18 -18.80
C TYR A 198 -6.83 -11.92 -18.73
N HIS A 199 -7.28 -11.09 -17.80
CA HIS A 199 -8.66 -10.61 -17.60
C HIS A 199 -9.72 -11.70 -17.33
N SER A 200 -9.35 -12.98 -17.31
CA SER A 200 -10.24 -14.08 -16.91
C SER A 200 -9.43 -15.22 -16.25
N LEU A 201 -10.10 -15.96 -15.35
CA LEU A 201 -9.52 -17.16 -14.75
C LEU A 201 -9.11 -18.18 -15.82
N MET A 202 -10.00 -18.49 -16.77
CA MET A 202 -9.76 -19.53 -17.77
C MET A 202 -8.53 -19.22 -18.63
N ASN A 203 -8.41 -17.99 -19.13
CA ASN A 203 -7.24 -17.57 -19.90
C ASN A 203 -5.98 -17.71 -19.05
N THR A 204 -6.02 -17.25 -17.80
CA THR A 204 -4.86 -17.33 -16.90
C THR A 204 -4.40 -18.76 -16.67
N VAL A 205 -5.35 -19.66 -16.37
CA VAL A 205 -5.07 -21.08 -16.11
C VAL A 205 -4.55 -21.79 -17.37
N GLN A 206 -5.07 -21.44 -18.54
CA GLN A 206 -4.61 -21.98 -19.82
C GLN A 206 -3.19 -21.51 -20.16
N PHE A 207 -2.93 -20.19 -20.13
CA PHE A 207 -1.63 -19.63 -20.52
C PHE A 207 -0.51 -19.97 -19.53
N GLU A 208 -0.81 -20.12 -18.24
CA GLU A 208 0.17 -20.53 -17.23
C GLU A 208 0.36 -22.06 -17.16
N GLY A 209 -0.34 -22.83 -18.01
CA GLY A 209 -0.26 -24.28 -18.05
C GLY A 209 -0.78 -24.96 -16.78
N LEU A 210 -1.77 -24.36 -16.12
CA LEU A 210 -2.31 -24.83 -14.84
C LEU A 210 -3.47 -25.83 -15.01
N LEU A 211 -4.04 -25.97 -16.21
CA LEU A 211 -5.17 -26.87 -16.48
C LEU A 211 -4.88 -28.33 -16.12
N GLY A 212 -3.66 -28.82 -16.37
CA GLY A 212 -3.27 -30.20 -16.06
C GLY A 212 -3.17 -30.52 -14.56
N PHE A 213 -3.33 -29.52 -13.69
CA PHE A 213 -3.20 -29.67 -12.24
C PHE A 213 -4.55 -29.52 -11.50
N SER A 214 -5.67 -29.60 -12.24
CA SER A 214 -7.02 -29.58 -11.66
C SER A 214 -7.43 -30.94 -11.07
N GLU A 215 -6.93 -32.04 -11.62
CA GLU A 215 -7.24 -33.41 -11.21
C GLU A 215 -5.96 -34.21 -10.96
N PRO A 216 -5.87 -34.97 -9.85
CA PRO A 216 -4.68 -35.75 -9.56
C PRO A 216 -4.42 -36.75 -10.68
N SER A 217 -3.15 -36.90 -11.08
CA SER A 217 -2.76 -37.90 -12.06
C SER A 217 -3.21 -39.28 -11.59
N ARG A 218 -4.16 -39.89 -12.29
CA ARG A 218 -4.55 -41.28 -12.06
C ARG A 218 -3.32 -42.13 -12.37
N SER A 219 -2.60 -42.53 -11.33
CA SER A 219 -1.55 -43.54 -11.44
C SER A 219 -2.22 -44.83 -11.92
N TYR A 220 -1.98 -45.18 -13.18
CA TYR A 220 -2.33 -46.47 -13.77
C TYR A 220 -1.23 -47.49 -13.48
#